data_AF-A0A1G3QFY5-F1
#
_entry.id   AF-A0A1G3QFY5-F1
#
_cell.length_a   1.000
_cell.length_b   1.000
_cell.length_c   1.000
_cell.angle_alpha   90.00
_cell.angle_beta   90.00
_cell.angle_gamma   90.00
#
_symmetry.space_group_name_H-M   'P 1'
#
loop_
_entity.id
_entity.type
_entity.pdbx_description
1 polymer ?
#
loop_
_entity_poly.entity_id
_entity_poly.type
_entity_poly.pdbx_seq_one_letter_code
_entity_poly.pdbx_strand_id
1 'polypeptide(L)'
;MESGNTSRSRRLAILVEYDGTGFNGWQIQNGGRTVQGEFEKAIQILFKEKTRVVASGRTDSGVHALGQVVHFDTENDISLQRICIGLNGILPRDVSVKNAYQVPCGFHARFSTVERTYRYLIYNHPSRTPFMMNRAMWVHEKLDRDYMRAAAGFLVGEMDYSSFCKKREVRNVNPIRRIEKIDIRRDGELLTFDISGNAFLHNMVRIIVGTLVEMNKKNAGPQSILEIISKRDRDYSGATAPPYGLYLLKVEHEPRLAELDSAF
;
A
#
# COMPACT_ATOMS: atom_id res chain seq x y z
N MET A 1 26.88 -39.28 -20.34
CA MET A 1 25.51 -38.82 -20.61
C MET A 1 25.30 -37.57 -19.77
N GLU A 2 25.67 -36.42 -20.31
CA GLU A 2 25.43 -35.13 -19.66
C GLU A 2 23.98 -34.74 -19.95
N SER A 3 23.10 -34.98 -18.98
CA SER A 3 21.77 -34.38 -18.99
C SER A 3 21.93 -32.89 -18.74
N GLY A 4 22.00 -32.11 -19.81
CA GLY A 4 21.95 -30.66 -19.78
C GLY A 4 20.63 -30.20 -19.17
N ASN A 5 20.65 -29.96 -17.86
CA ASN A 5 19.54 -29.31 -17.17
C ASN A 5 19.55 -27.84 -17.59
N THR A 6 18.84 -27.52 -18.65
CA THR A 6 18.57 -26.13 -19.03
C THR A 6 17.57 -25.57 -18.03
N SER A 7 18.08 -25.19 -16.86
CA SER A 7 17.37 -24.38 -15.88
C SER A 7 16.91 -23.10 -16.57
N ARG A 8 15.65 -23.06 -17.00
CA ARG A 8 15.03 -21.84 -17.50
C ARG A 8 14.58 -21.05 -16.28
N SER A 9 15.32 -20.00 -15.97
CA SER A 9 14.91 -18.98 -15.01
C SER A 9 13.47 -18.54 -15.32
N ARG A 10 12.60 -18.60 -14.32
CA ARG A 10 11.21 -18.17 -14.40
C ARG A 10 10.94 -17.02 -13.45
N ARG A 11 10.04 -16.12 -13.84
CA ARG A 11 9.58 -15.03 -12.99
C ARG A 11 8.29 -15.39 -12.30
N LEU A 12 8.22 -15.08 -11.00
CA LEU A 12 7.04 -15.28 -10.17
C LEU A 12 6.54 -13.95 -9.64
N ALA A 13 5.23 -13.78 -9.61
CA ALA A 13 4.59 -12.74 -8.82
C ALA A 13 3.89 -13.37 -7.62
N ILE A 14 4.09 -12.82 -6.42
CA ILE A 14 3.49 -13.29 -5.18
C ILE A 14 2.62 -12.20 -4.59
N LEU A 15 1.39 -12.56 -4.23
CA LEU A 15 0.47 -11.71 -3.49
C LEU A 15 0.73 -11.88 -1.99
N VAL A 16 1.07 -10.79 -1.32
CA VAL A 16 1.52 -10.75 0.07
C VAL A 16 0.62 -9.83 0.89
N GLU A 17 0.22 -10.33 2.06
CA GLU A 17 -0.44 -9.55 3.10
C GLU A 17 0.48 -9.41 4.31
N TYR A 18 0.39 -8.29 5.02
CA TYR A 18 1.11 -8.12 6.28
C TYR A 18 0.47 -7.11 7.22
N ASP A 19 0.60 -7.41 8.52
CA ASP A 19 0.41 -6.43 9.59
C ASP A 19 1.70 -5.62 9.77
N GLY A 20 1.70 -4.38 9.28
CA GLY A 20 2.84 -3.47 9.35
C GLY A 20 3.24 -2.98 10.76
N THR A 21 2.47 -3.26 11.81
CA THR A 21 2.67 -2.69 13.15
C THR A 21 4.09 -2.91 13.69
N GLY A 22 4.63 -4.13 13.51
CA GLY A 22 5.94 -4.53 14.01
C GLY A 22 7.11 -4.31 13.04
N PHE A 23 6.89 -3.56 11.95
CA PHE A 23 7.86 -3.40 10.87
C PHE A 23 8.28 -1.94 10.66
N ASN A 24 9.56 -1.74 10.34
CA ASN A 24 10.13 -0.47 9.88
C ASN A 24 9.83 -0.22 8.38
N GLY A 25 8.65 -0.65 7.94
CA GLY A 25 8.17 -0.56 6.56
C GLY A 25 8.56 -1.77 5.72
N TRP A 26 8.32 -1.63 4.41
CA TRP A 26 8.62 -2.68 3.44
C TRP A 26 10.12 -2.87 3.26
N GLN A 27 10.81 -1.79 2.85
CA GLN A 27 12.18 -1.84 2.33
C GLN A 27 13.19 -2.17 3.44
N ILE A 28 14.16 -3.05 3.17
CA ILE A 28 15.31 -3.27 4.07
C ILE A 28 16.05 -1.95 4.32
N GLN A 29 16.28 -1.67 5.61
CA GLN A 29 17.00 -0.51 6.13
C GLN A 29 17.93 -0.96 7.27
N ASN A 30 18.91 -0.14 7.62
CA ASN A 30 19.84 -0.46 8.71
C ASN A 30 19.11 -0.48 10.06
N GLY A 31 19.25 -1.56 10.83
CA GLY A 31 18.86 -1.60 12.25
C GLY A 31 17.38 -1.84 12.55
N GLY A 32 16.60 -2.42 11.63
CA GLY A 32 15.17 -2.68 11.85
C GLY A 32 14.63 -3.93 11.17
N ARG A 33 13.54 -4.48 11.70
CA ARG A 33 12.78 -5.57 11.07
C ARG A 33 11.92 -5.00 9.94
N THR A 34 12.02 -5.56 8.74
CA THR A 34 11.29 -5.10 7.55
C THR A 34 10.60 -6.26 6.85
N VAL A 35 9.51 -5.99 6.14
CA VAL A 35 8.76 -7.05 5.45
C VAL A 35 9.62 -7.68 4.35
N GLN A 36 10.34 -6.87 3.57
CA GLN A 36 11.27 -7.38 2.56
C GLN A 36 12.34 -8.29 3.17
N GLY A 37 12.89 -7.91 4.34
CA GLY A 37 13.92 -8.71 5.00
C GLY A 37 13.41 -10.09 5.44
N GLU A 38 12.24 -10.15 6.06
CA GLU A 38 11.64 -11.43 6.45
C GLU A 38 11.22 -12.27 5.23
N PHE A 39 10.74 -11.63 4.17
CA PHE A 39 10.34 -12.30 2.94
C PHE A 39 11.54 -12.88 2.17
N GLU A 40 12.64 -12.12 2.04
CA GLU A 40 13.88 -12.60 1.42
C GLU A 40 14.51 -13.75 2.22
N LYS A 41 14.44 -13.73 3.56
CA LYS A 41 14.86 -14.87 4.40
C LYS A 41 14.01 -16.10 4.14
N ALA A 42 12.69 -15.95 4.04
CA ALA A 42 11.79 -17.06 3.76
C ALA A 42 12.04 -17.67 2.37
N ILE A 43 12.29 -16.83 1.36
CA ILE A 43 12.73 -17.28 0.03
C ILE A 43 14.04 -18.06 0.13
N GLN A 44 15.03 -17.54 0.85
CA GLN A 44 16.32 -18.22 1.01
C GLN A 44 16.18 -19.61 1.63
N ILE A 45 15.27 -19.79 2.58
CA ILE A 45 15.01 -21.09 3.21
C ILE A 45 14.31 -22.05 2.23
N LEU A 46 13.25 -21.58 1.55
CA LEU A 46 12.45 -22.45 0.69
C LEU A 46 13.14 -22.80 -0.64
N PHE A 47 13.70 -21.80 -1.30
CA PHE A 47 14.32 -21.93 -2.63
C PHE A 47 15.80 -22.29 -2.55
N LYS A 48 16.44 -22.13 -1.38
CA LYS A 48 17.90 -22.25 -1.20
C LYS A 48 18.70 -21.27 -2.07
N GLU A 49 18.07 -20.15 -2.44
CA GLU A 49 18.61 -19.10 -3.31
C GLU A 49 18.62 -17.76 -2.57
N LYS A 50 19.68 -16.96 -2.78
CA LYS A 50 19.70 -15.56 -2.29
C LYS A 50 19.13 -14.64 -3.36
N THR A 51 17.83 -14.38 -3.28
CA THR A 51 17.12 -13.60 -4.29
C THR A 51 16.59 -12.29 -3.70
N ARG A 52 16.83 -11.19 -4.42
CA ARG A 52 16.25 -9.89 -4.09
C ARG A 52 14.84 -9.81 -4.66
N VAL A 53 13.89 -9.39 -3.82
CA VAL A 53 12.51 -9.19 -4.27
C VAL A 53 12.25 -7.74 -4.63
N VAL A 54 11.35 -7.54 -5.58
CA VAL A 54 10.90 -6.21 -5.99
C VAL A 54 9.40 -6.10 -5.77
N ALA A 55 9.00 -5.17 -4.90
CA ALA A 55 7.60 -4.88 -4.61
C ALA A 55 7.01 -3.84 -5.55
N SER A 56 5.69 -3.91 -5.67
CA SER A 56 4.88 -2.97 -6.44
C SER A 56 4.87 -1.55 -5.87
N GLY A 57 5.02 -1.43 -4.55
CA GLY A 57 5.15 -0.16 -3.86
C GLY A 57 5.78 -0.35 -2.49
N ARG A 58 6.51 0.65 -2.01
CA ARG A 58 7.01 0.65 -0.64
C ARG A 58 5.91 1.15 0.29
N THR A 59 5.72 0.49 1.41
CA THR A 59 4.91 1.00 2.53
C THR A 59 5.82 1.52 3.64
N ASP A 60 5.38 2.59 4.31
CA ASP A 60 6.08 3.16 5.47
C ASP A 60 5.97 2.26 6.70
N SER A 61 6.73 2.55 7.75
CA SER A 61 6.63 1.86 9.04
C SER A 61 5.22 1.98 9.63
N GLY A 62 4.68 0.87 10.13
CA GLY A 62 3.33 0.80 10.68
C GLY A 62 2.20 0.70 9.65
N VAL A 63 2.49 0.78 8.34
CA VAL A 63 1.46 0.66 7.29
C VAL A 63 1.26 -0.81 6.91
N HIS A 64 0.01 -1.24 6.82
CA HIS A 64 -0.36 -2.62 6.49
C HIS A 64 -0.50 -2.82 4.97
N ALA A 65 -0.58 -4.08 4.53
CA ALA A 65 -0.99 -4.40 3.18
C ALA A 65 -1.93 -5.61 3.15
N LEU A 66 -2.97 -5.50 2.33
CA LEU A 66 -3.87 -6.58 1.94
C LEU A 66 -3.59 -7.06 0.49
N GLY A 67 -2.89 -6.25 -0.31
CA GLY A 67 -2.68 -6.53 -1.72
C GLY A 67 -1.30 -6.14 -2.24
N GLN A 68 -0.24 -6.32 -1.44
CA GLN A 68 1.12 -6.07 -1.92
C GLN A 68 1.49 -7.16 -2.93
N VAL A 69 2.00 -6.75 -4.09
CA VAL A 69 2.56 -7.67 -5.09
C VAL A 69 4.07 -7.55 -5.09
N VAL A 70 4.75 -8.69 -5.03
CA VAL A 70 6.21 -8.78 -5.22
C VAL A 70 6.52 -9.69 -6.40
N HIS A 71 7.65 -9.44 -7.05
CA HIS A 71 8.19 -10.41 -8.00
C HIS A 71 9.65 -10.72 -7.70
N PHE A 72 10.07 -11.90 -8.16
CA PHE A 72 11.44 -12.34 -8.20
C PHE A 72 11.63 -13.45 -9.24
N ASP A 73 12.88 -13.67 -9.61
CA ASP A 73 13.29 -14.72 -10.54
C ASP A 73 13.86 -15.91 -9.76
N THR A 74 13.59 -17.12 -10.23
CA THR A 74 14.12 -18.35 -9.64
C THR A 74 14.34 -19.39 -10.73
N GLU A 75 15.27 -20.30 -10.46
CA GLU A 75 15.55 -21.46 -11.29
C GLU A 75 14.79 -22.70 -10.83
N ASN A 76 14.12 -22.59 -9.69
CA ASN A 76 13.42 -23.67 -9.04
C ASN A 76 12.06 -23.99 -9.70
N ASP A 77 11.70 -25.27 -9.71
CA ASP A 77 10.49 -25.82 -10.32
C ASP A 77 9.36 -26.13 -9.31
N ILE A 78 9.47 -25.70 -8.04
CA ILE A 78 8.39 -25.86 -7.06
C ILE A 78 7.06 -25.30 -7.63
N SER A 79 6.02 -26.13 -7.59
CA SER A 79 4.65 -25.75 -8.00
C SER A 79 4.14 -24.53 -7.22
N LEU A 80 3.35 -23.67 -7.86
CA LEU A 80 2.82 -22.43 -7.25
C LEU A 80 2.13 -22.66 -5.89
N GLN A 81 1.34 -23.73 -5.75
CA GLN A 81 0.67 -24.10 -4.50
C GLN A 81 1.65 -24.40 -3.37
N ARG A 82 2.71 -25.19 -3.67
CA ARG A 82 3.77 -25.50 -2.69
C ARG A 82 4.58 -24.27 -2.32
N ILE A 83 4.73 -23.28 -3.22
CA ILE A 83 5.34 -21.99 -2.89
C ILE A 83 4.49 -21.26 -1.84
N CYS A 84 3.18 -21.15 -2.06
CA CYS A 84 2.29 -20.50 -1.09
C CYS A 84 2.31 -21.19 0.28
N ILE A 85 2.19 -22.52 0.31
CA ILE A 85 2.20 -23.30 1.56
C ILE A 85 3.57 -23.20 2.25
N GLY A 86 4.65 -23.38 1.49
CA GLY A 86 6.02 -23.37 2.02
C GLY A 86 6.41 -22.02 2.60
N LEU A 87 6.14 -20.92 1.87
CA LEU A 87 6.43 -19.57 2.36
C LEU A 87 5.61 -19.26 3.63
N ASN A 88 4.31 -19.59 3.67
CA ASN A 88 3.50 -19.39 4.88
C ASN A 88 3.96 -20.24 6.07
N GLY A 89 4.58 -21.40 5.83
CA GLY A 89 5.17 -22.22 6.89
C GLY A 89 6.46 -21.63 7.49
N ILE A 90 7.13 -20.72 6.78
CA ILE A 90 8.41 -20.11 7.19
C ILE A 90 8.22 -18.66 7.66
N LEU A 91 7.33 -17.92 7.01
CA LEU A 91 7.07 -16.52 7.31
C LEU A 91 6.55 -16.33 8.74
N PRO A 92 6.89 -15.20 9.39
CA PRO A 92 6.32 -14.87 10.68
C PRO A 92 4.81 -14.63 10.57
N ARG A 93 4.08 -14.77 11.70
CA ARG A 93 2.60 -14.70 11.74
C ARG A 93 1.98 -13.40 11.22
N ASP A 94 2.77 -12.34 11.12
CA ASP A 94 2.36 -11.01 10.66
C ASP A 94 2.65 -10.77 9.16
N VAL A 95 3.12 -11.79 8.42
CA VAL A 95 3.30 -11.77 6.96
C VAL A 95 2.74 -13.07 6.37
N SER A 96 1.96 -12.99 5.31
CA SER A 96 1.43 -14.18 4.63
C SER A 96 1.40 -14.03 3.12
N VAL A 97 1.55 -15.15 2.42
CA VAL A 97 1.36 -15.31 0.99
C VAL A 97 -0.07 -15.78 0.74
N LYS A 98 -0.80 -15.04 -0.10
CA LYS A 98 -2.19 -15.37 -0.46
C LYS A 98 -2.30 -16.12 -1.77
N ASN A 99 -1.44 -15.80 -2.72
CA ASN A 99 -1.40 -16.46 -4.03
C ASN A 99 -0.01 -16.29 -4.66
N ALA A 100 0.30 -17.13 -5.63
CA ALA A 100 1.50 -17.06 -6.47
C ALA A 100 1.08 -17.23 -7.92
N TYR A 101 1.74 -16.51 -8.82
CA TYR A 101 1.42 -16.46 -10.23
C TYR A 101 2.66 -16.72 -11.07
N GLN A 102 2.50 -17.51 -12.13
CA GLN A 102 3.48 -17.57 -13.21
C GLN A 102 3.28 -16.35 -14.10
N VAL A 103 4.30 -15.50 -14.21
CA VAL A 103 4.22 -14.25 -15.00
C VAL A 103 5.21 -14.26 -16.16
N PRO A 104 4.97 -13.46 -17.21
CA PRO A 104 5.95 -13.27 -18.28
C PRO A 104 7.28 -12.73 -17.75
N CYS A 105 8.41 -13.08 -18.37
CA CYS A 105 9.73 -12.60 -17.95
C CYS A 105 9.85 -11.06 -17.94
N GLY A 106 9.06 -10.37 -18.76
CA GLY A 106 9.00 -8.90 -18.80
C GLY A 106 8.15 -8.26 -17.70
N PHE A 107 7.37 -9.03 -16.94
CA PHE A 107 6.54 -8.50 -15.86
C PHE A 107 7.41 -7.85 -14.78
N HIS A 108 7.05 -6.66 -14.30
CA HIS A 108 7.77 -6.02 -13.22
C HIS A 108 6.79 -5.42 -12.22
N ALA A 109 6.72 -5.97 -11.00
CA ALA A 109 5.71 -5.60 -9.99
C ALA A 109 5.55 -4.08 -9.78
N ARG A 110 6.62 -3.27 -9.91
CA ARG A 110 6.53 -1.81 -9.79
C ARG A 110 6.12 -1.07 -11.07
N PHE A 111 6.59 -1.53 -12.22
CA PHE A 111 6.54 -0.77 -13.48
C PHE A 111 5.41 -1.24 -14.38
N SER A 112 4.98 -2.50 -14.23
CA SER A 112 3.74 -3.03 -14.79
C SER A 112 2.50 -2.55 -14.03
N THR A 113 2.65 -1.87 -12.89
CA THR A 113 1.51 -1.33 -12.13
C THR A 113 0.83 -0.20 -12.89
N VAL A 114 -0.49 -0.31 -13.07
CA VAL A 114 -1.32 0.73 -13.68
C VAL A 114 -2.13 1.51 -12.64
N GLU A 115 -2.50 0.87 -11.52
CA GLU A 115 -3.27 1.50 -10.45
C GLU A 115 -2.90 0.91 -9.07
N ARG A 116 -2.95 1.75 -8.04
CA ARG A 116 -2.86 1.34 -6.64
C ARG A 116 -4.07 1.85 -5.90
N THR A 117 -4.70 1.00 -5.10
CA THR A 117 -5.77 1.39 -4.18
C THR A 117 -5.27 1.29 -2.75
N TYR A 118 -5.43 2.37 -2.00
CA TYR A 118 -5.20 2.42 -0.57
C TYR A 118 -6.52 2.53 0.17
N ARG A 119 -6.60 1.85 1.32
CA ARG A 119 -7.69 2.01 2.28
C ARG A 119 -7.17 2.71 3.53
N TYR A 120 -7.87 3.74 3.98
CA TYR A 120 -7.66 4.33 5.29
C TYR A 120 -8.88 4.13 6.18
N LEU A 121 -8.66 3.65 7.40
CA LEU A 121 -9.71 3.39 8.38
C LEU A 121 -9.65 4.42 9.52
N ILE A 122 -10.81 5.00 9.82
CA ILE A 122 -11.04 5.84 10.99
C ILE A 122 -12.13 5.20 11.84
N TYR A 123 -11.81 4.88 13.09
CA TYR A 123 -12.80 4.57 14.10
C TYR A 123 -13.28 5.88 14.72
N ASN A 124 -14.48 6.32 14.34
CA ASN A 124 -15.03 7.61 14.74
C ASN A 124 -16.09 7.45 15.83
N HIS A 125 -15.66 7.54 17.09
CA HIS A 125 -16.51 7.36 18.25
C HIS A 125 -15.94 8.14 19.46
N PRO A 126 -16.75 8.70 20.38
CA PRO A 126 -16.24 9.48 21.51
C PRO A 126 -15.30 8.73 22.47
N SER A 127 -15.40 7.40 22.51
CA SER A 127 -14.54 6.52 23.31
C SER A 127 -13.71 5.62 22.42
N ARG A 128 -12.44 5.38 22.80
CA ARG A 128 -11.54 4.44 22.13
C ARG A 128 -11.99 2.99 22.30
N THR A 129 -11.54 2.10 21.41
CA THR A 129 -11.73 0.65 21.53
C THR A 129 -10.41 -0.10 21.37
N PRO A 130 -10.13 -1.15 22.16
CA PRO A 130 -8.93 -1.96 21.99
C PRO A 130 -8.92 -2.74 20.67
N PHE A 131 -10.09 -3.06 20.10
CA PHE A 131 -10.20 -3.86 18.86
C PHE A 131 -9.72 -3.13 17.60
N MET A 132 -9.66 -1.80 17.63
CA MET A 132 -9.17 -0.97 16.52
C MET A 132 -7.74 -0.46 16.74
N MET A 133 -7.11 -0.87 17.85
CA MET A 133 -5.73 -0.51 18.14
C MET A 133 -4.82 -1.05 17.04
N ASN A 134 -4.01 -0.16 16.45
CA ASN A 134 -3.18 -0.45 15.29
C ASN A 134 -3.97 -0.99 14.07
N ARG A 135 -5.24 -0.60 13.92
CA ARG A 135 -6.09 -0.95 12.76
C ARG A 135 -6.82 0.24 12.16
N ALA A 136 -7.18 1.23 12.98
CA ALA A 136 -7.84 2.44 12.52
C ALA A 136 -7.40 3.64 13.36
N MET A 137 -7.34 4.82 12.74
CA MET A 137 -7.17 6.08 13.47
C MET A 137 -8.41 6.32 14.33
N TRP A 138 -8.22 6.54 15.63
CA TRP A 138 -9.32 6.94 16.48
C TRP A 138 -9.55 8.45 16.39
N VAL A 139 -10.80 8.86 16.16
CA VAL A 139 -11.23 10.26 16.20
C VAL A 139 -12.47 10.38 17.07
N HIS A 140 -12.40 11.22 18.10
CA HIS A 140 -13.47 11.35 19.09
C HIS A 140 -14.54 12.36 18.69
N GLU A 141 -14.18 13.39 17.92
CA GLU A 141 -15.10 14.38 17.39
C GLU A 141 -15.94 13.79 16.26
N LYS A 142 -17.23 14.13 16.19
CA LYS A 142 -18.12 13.62 15.15
C LYS A 142 -17.64 14.07 13.77
N LEU A 143 -17.40 13.11 12.89
CA LEU A 143 -17.04 13.37 11.50
C LEU A 143 -18.26 13.26 10.60
N ASP A 144 -18.41 14.22 9.69
CA ASP A 144 -19.45 14.22 8.66
C ASP A 144 -18.93 13.54 7.39
N ARG A 145 -19.51 12.39 7.06
CA ARG A 145 -19.15 11.58 5.88
C ARG A 145 -19.46 12.31 4.57
N ASP A 146 -20.59 12.99 4.49
CA ASP A 146 -21.03 13.66 3.25
C ASP A 146 -20.19 14.91 2.98
N TYR A 147 -19.85 15.64 4.04
CA TYR A 147 -18.83 16.70 3.97
C TYR A 147 -17.48 16.17 3.44
N MET A 148 -16.97 15.08 4.02
CA MET A 148 -15.67 14.53 3.64
C MET A 148 -15.68 14.05 2.19
N ARG A 149 -16.79 13.45 1.74
CA ARG A 149 -16.99 13.05 0.34
C ARG A 149 -16.99 14.24 -0.59
N ALA A 150 -17.68 15.33 -0.23
CA ALA A 150 -17.68 16.55 -1.04
C ALA A 150 -16.27 17.16 -1.15
N ALA A 151 -15.55 17.29 -0.03
CA ALA A 151 -14.19 17.83 -0.01
C ALA A 151 -13.20 16.93 -0.79
N ALA A 152 -13.26 15.62 -0.58
CA ALA A 152 -12.39 14.67 -1.28
C ALA A 152 -12.66 14.62 -2.78
N GLY A 153 -13.89 14.87 -3.23
CA GLY A 153 -14.24 14.92 -4.65
C GLY A 153 -13.44 15.94 -5.46
N PHE A 154 -13.02 17.05 -4.85
CA PHE A 154 -12.16 18.05 -5.48
C PHE A 154 -10.71 17.57 -5.69
N LEU A 155 -10.33 16.44 -5.12
CA LEU A 155 -9.01 15.82 -5.29
C LEU A 155 -9.03 14.71 -6.35
N VAL A 156 -10.12 14.51 -7.10
CA VAL A 156 -10.15 13.51 -8.18
C VAL A 156 -9.64 14.14 -9.47
N GLY A 157 -8.76 13.43 -10.19
CA GLY A 157 -8.12 13.88 -11.42
C GLY A 157 -6.62 14.09 -11.29
N GLU A 158 -6.04 14.69 -12.34
CA GLU A 158 -4.61 14.95 -12.47
C GLU A 158 -4.25 16.34 -11.94
N MET A 159 -3.43 16.39 -10.89
CA MET A 159 -3.08 17.62 -10.18
C MET A 159 -1.66 17.55 -9.63
N ASP A 160 -1.10 18.70 -9.26
CA ASP A 160 0.12 18.79 -8.47
C ASP A 160 -0.21 18.56 -6.99
N TYR A 161 0.21 17.41 -6.43
CA TYR A 161 -0.06 17.03 -5.04
C TYR A 161 1.08 17.44 -4.08
N SER A 162 1.86 18.47 -4.39
CA SER A 162 2.97 18.94 -3.52
C SER A 162 2.50 19.31 -2.12
N SER A 163 1.28 19.86 -1.95
CA SER A 163 0.68 20.12 -0.64
C SER A 163 0.51 18.86 0.20
N PHE A 164 0.34 17.71 -0.45
CA PHE A 164 0.15 16.41 0.20
C PHE A 164 1.43 15.57 0.18
N CYS A 165 2.61 16.19 0.20
CA CYS A 165 3.89 15.48 0.15
C CYS A 165 4.88 16.03 1.18
N LYS A 166 5.86 15.23 1.59
CA LYS A 166 6.98 15.76 2.39
C LYS A 166 7.79 16.75 1.54
N LYS A 167 8.07 17.94 2.07
CA LYS A 167 8.84 19.01 1.38
C LYS A 167 10.13 18.54 0.70
N ARG A 168 10.89 17.63 1.34
CA ARG A 168 12.15 17.12 0.80
C ARG A 168 11.98 16.31 -0.50
N GLU A 169 10.82 15.70 -0.69
CA GLU A 169 10.57 14.77 -1.79
C GLU A 169 10.15 15.47 -3.09
N VAL A 170 9.42 16.58 -2.99
CA VAL A 170 8.99 17.41 -4.14
C VAL A 170 10.19 17.82 -5.03
N ARG A 171 11.40 17.92 -4.47
CA ARG A 171 12.61 18.25 -5.25
C ARG A 171 13.12 17.13 -6.15
N ASN A 172 12.73 15.88 -5.91
CA ASN A 172 13.35 14.70 -6.53
C ASN A 172 12.35 13.83 -7.32
N VAL A 173 11.05 14.10 -7.22
CA VAL A 173 10.01 13.37 -7.94
C VAL A 173 9.01 14.34 -8.54
N ASN A 174 8.48 14.00 -9.73
CA ASN A 174 7.35 14.71 -10.29
C ASN A 174 6.19 14.67 -9.28
N PRO A 175 5.62 15.79 -8.82
CA PRO A 175 4.51 15.80 -7.87
C PRO A 175 3.13 15.63 -8.54
N ILE A 176 3.08 15.66 -9.88
CA ILE A 176 1.85 15.45 -10.64
C ILE A 176 1.44 13.99 -10.53
N ARG A 177 0.25 13.75 -9.96
CA ARG A 177 -0.36 12.42 -9.85
C ARG A 177 -1.79 12.49 -10.33
N ARG A 178 -2.38 11.32 -10.59
CA ARG A 178 -3.77 11.18 -10.96
C ARG A 178 -4.45 10.28 -9.94
N ILE A 179 -5.41 10.86 -9.21
CA ILE A 179 -6.36 10.09 -8.40
C ILE A 179 -7.53 9.76 -9.32
N GLU A 180 -7.77 8.47 -9.53
CA GLU A 180 -8.89 7.99 -10.36
C GLU A 180 -10.20 8.03 -9.58
N LYS A 181 -10.16 7.70 -8.28
CA LYS A 181 -11.35 7.61 -7.45
C LYS A 181 -11.04 7.78 -5.97
N ILE A 182 -11.92 8.49 -5.27
CA ILE A 182 -12.01 8.48 -3.82
C ILE A 182 -13.42 8.06 -3.43
N ASP A 183 -13.55 6.95 -2.70
CA ASP A 183 -14.80 6.49 -2.09
C ASP A 183 -14.72 6.62 -0.57
N ILE A 184 -15.76 7.19 0.03
CA ILE A 184 -15.86 7.38 1.48
C ILE A 184 -17.18 6.82 1.95
N ARG A 185 -17.09 5.77 2.77
CA ARG A 185 -18.25 5.05 3.30
C ARG A 185 -18.18 4.92 4.80
N ARG A 186 -19.36 4.84 5.43
CA ARG A 186 -19.53 4.65 6.87
C ARG A 186 -20.25 3.35 7.11
N ASP A 187 -19.71 2.53 8.00
CA ASP A 187 -20.33 1.32 8.53
C ASP A 187 -20.27 1.37 10.05
N GLY A 188 -21.40 1.73 10.68
CA GLY A 188 -21.46 2.11 12.09
C GLY A 188 -20.44 3.19 12.46
N GLU A 189 -19.53 2.85 13.38
CA GLU A 189 -18.47 3.74 13.87
C GLU A 189 -17.21 3.76 12.98
N LEU A 190 -17.17 2.95 11.92
CA LEU A 190 -16.01 2.87 11.03
C LEU A 190 -16.23 3.71 9.77
N LEU A 191 -15.40 4.73 9.58
CA LEU A 191 -15.32 5.52 8.36
C LEU A 191 -14.14 5.03 7.52
N THR A 192 -14.42 4.64 6.29
CA THR A 192 -13.46 4.03 5.36
C THR A 192 -13.25 4.93 4.16
N PHE A 193 -11.99 5.22 3.85
CA PHE A 193 -11.55 5.94 2.65
C PHE A 193 -10.84 4.96 1.72
N ASP A 194 -11.39 4.72 0.54
CA ASP A 194 -10.69 3.99 -0.53
C ASP A 194 -10.24 5.00 -1.58
N ILE A 195 -8.91 5.15 -1.74
CA ILE A 195 -8.29 6.09 -2.68
C ILE A 195 -7.51 5.30 -3.73
N SER A 196 -7.92 5.42 -4.98
CA SER A 196 -7.29 4.76 -6.13
C SER A 196 -6.64 5.78 -7.06
N GLY A 197 -5.46 5.46 -7.57
CA GLY A 197 -4.70 6.35 -8.43
C GLY A 197 -3.52 5.66 -9.10
N ASN A 198 -2.93 6.34 -10.08
CA ASN A 198 -1.80 5.81 -10.86
C ASN A 198 -0.54 5.61 -9.98
N ALA A 199 -0.24 6.58 -9.13
CA ALA A 199 0.85 6.56 -8.18
C ALA A 199 0.59 7.55 -7.04
N PHE A 200 1.32 7.41 -5.94
CA PHE A 200 1.19 8.27 -4.77
C PHE A 200 2.56 8.77 -4.32
N LEU A 201 2.60 10.00 -3.82
CA LEU A 201 3.76 10.55 -3.15
C LEU A 201 3.85 9.98 -1.72
N HIS A 202 5.03 10.02 -1.10
CA HIS A 202 5.20 9.60 0.28
C HIS A 202 4.26 10.37 1.22
N ASN A 203 3.58 9.62 2.09
CA ASN A 203 2.54 10.08 2.99
C ASN A 203 1.29 10.71 2.33
N MET A 204 1.17 10.72 0.99
CA MET A 204 0.09 11.44 0.30
C MET A 204 -1.30 11.10 0.80
N VAL A 205 -1.64 9.81 0.82
CA VAL A 205 -2.95 9.34 1.32
C VAL A 205 -3.17 9.77 2.78
N ARG A 206 -2.16 9.66 3.63
CA ARG A 206 -2.23 10.00 5.05
C ARG A 206 -2.37 11.50 5.29
N ILE A 207 -1.74 12.32 4.46
CA ILE A 207 -1.85 13.79 4.55
C ILE A 207 -3.21 14.24 4.03
N ILE A 208 -3.72 13.65 2.95
CA ILE A 208 -5.09 13.90 2.46
C ILE A 208 -6.10 13.60 3.57
N VAL A 209 -6.06 12.39 4.14
CA VAL A 209 -7.00 12.00 5.20
C VAL A 209 -6.90 12.92 6.42
N GLY A 210 -5.68 13.20 6.90
CA GLY A 210 -5.49 14.08 8.05
C GLY A 210 -5.97 15.52 7.79
N THR A 211 -5.80 16.02 6.56
CA THR A 211 -6.31 17.33 6.14
C THR A 211 -7.84 17.35 6.15
N LEU A 212 -8.49 16.34 5.58
CA LEU A 212 -9.96 16.25 5.56
C LEU A 212 -10.56 16.17 6.97
N VAL A 213 -9.91 15.42 7.88
CA VAL A 213 -10.31 15.35 9.29
C VAL A 213 -10.18 16.72 9.96
N GLU A 214 -9.05 17.40 9.76
CA GLU A 214 -8.81 18.72 10.36
C GLU A 214 -9.76 19.80 9.82
N MET A 215 -10.02 19.79 8.50
CA MET A 215 -11.00 20.68 7.86
C MET A 215 -12.41 20.48 8.42
N ASN A 216 -12.82 19.21 8.60
CA ASN A 216 -14.12 18.89 9.19
C ASN A 216 -14.23 19.41 10.62
N LYS A 217 -13.20 19.19 11.47
CA LYS A 217 -13.15 19.69 12.85
C LYS A 217 -13.22 21.22 12.94
N LYS A 218 -12.64 21.91 11.96
CA LYS A 218 -12.65 23.38 11.86
C LYS A 218 -13.93 23.93 11.24
N ASN A 219 -14.86 23.08 10.81
CA ASN A 219 -16.04 23.47 10.05
C ASN A 219 -15.70 24.33 8.81
N ALA A 220 -14.55 24.06 8.17
CA ALA A 220 -14.15 24.73 6.93
C ALA A 220 -15.08 24.31 5.79
N GLY A 221 -15.27 25.14 4.76
CA GLY A 221 -16.04 24.74 3.57
C GLY A 221 -15.35 23.59 2.81
N PRO A 222 -16.09 22.65 2.18
CA PRO A 222 -15.48 21.57 1.40
C PRO A 222 -14.51 22.07 0.31
N GLN A 223 -14.81 23.22 -0.29
CA GLN A 223 -14.02 23.87 -1.34
C GLN A 223 -12.67 24.40 -0.84
N SER A 224 -12.47 24.60 0.47
CA SER A 224 -11.19 25.09 1.02
C SER A 224 -10.02 24.15 0.70
N ILE A 225 -10.28 22.88 0.36
CA ILE A 225 -9.25 21.96 -0.12
C ILE A 225 -8.61 22.42 -1.44
N LEU A 226 -9.35 23.15 -2.29
CA LEU A 226 -8.86 23.72 -3.54
C LEU A 226 -7.81 24.81 -3.28
N GLU A 227 -8.00 25.58 -2.20
CA GLU A 227 -7.00 26.55 -1.77
C GLU A 227 -5.73 25.81 -1.32
N ILE A 228 -5.86 24.77 -0.50
CA ILE A 228 -4.72 23.98 0.00
C ILE A 228 -3.92 23.37 -1.16
N ILE A 229 -4.58 22.74 -2.13
CA ILE A 229 -3.88 22.13 -3.28
C ILE A 229 -3.23 23.20 -4.17
N SER A 230 -3.87 24.37 -4.34
CA SER A 230 -3.31 25.48 -5.12
C SER A 230 -2.01 26.05 -4.54
N LYS A 231 -1.82 25.97 -3.22
CA LYS A 231 -0.59 26.45 -2.55
C LYS A 231 0.65 25.65 -2.92
N ARG A 232 0.49 24.37 -3.31
CA ARG A 232 1.60 23.44 -3.60
C ARG A 232 2.63 23.38 -2.47
N ASP A 233 2.20 23.58 -1.24
CA ASP A 233 3.05 23.66 -0.06
C ASP A 233 2.43 22.86 1.10
N ARG A 234 3.24 21.94 1.62
CA ARG A 234 2.88 21.01 2.68
C ARG A 234 2.42 21.71 3.95
N ASP A 235 2.89 22.91 4.24
CA ASP A 235 2.55 23.62 5.48
C ASP A 235 1.08 24.04 5.55
N TYR A 236 0.39 24.09 4.41
CA TYR A 236 -1.04 24.42 4.34
C TYR A 236 -1.95 23.19 4.49
N SER A 237 -1.36 21.98 4.51
CA SER A 237 -2.11 20.74 4.71
C SER A 237 -2.08 20.31 6.18
N GLY A 238 -3.10 19.55 6.57
CA GLY A 238 -3.25 19.11 7.95
C GLY A 238 -2.16 18.14 8.43
N ALA A 239 -2.30 17.72 9.69
CA ALA A 239 -1.41 16.73 10.28
C ALA A 239 -1.38 15.42 9.46
N THR A 240 -0.23 14.74 9.41
CA THR A 240 -0.17 13.44 8.73
C THR A 240 -0.89 12.40 9.57
N ALA A 241 -1.91 11.75 9.02
CA ALA A 241 -2.65 10.70 9.73
C ALA A 241 -1.71 9.53 10.13
N PRO A 242 -1.96 8.82 11.25
CA PRO A 242 -1.12 7.72 11.70
C PRO A 242 -1.04 6.58 10.66
N PRO A 243 0.08 5.84 10.60
CA PRO A 243 0.30 4.82 9.56
C PRO A 243 -0.59 3.58 9.75
N TYR A 244 -0.93 3.23 10.99
CA TYR A 244 -1.68 2.02 11.33
C TYR A 244 -3.17 2.04 10.92
N GLY A 245 -3.66 3.16 10.38
CA GLY A 245 -4.97 3.21 9.73
C GLY A 245 -4.90 2.92 8.23
N LEU A 246 -3.69 2.88 7.63
CA LEU A 246 -3.47 2.76 6.20
C LEU A 246 -3.17 1.32 5.80
N TYR A 247 -3.82 0.88 4.73
CA TYR A 247 -3.65 -0.41 4.09
C TYR A 247 -3.40 -0.20 2.60
N LEU A 248 -2.34 -0.80 2.05
CA LEU A 248 -2.28 -1.05 0.61
C LEU A 248 -3.31 -2.13 0.28
N LEU A 249 -4.44 -1.74 -0.30
CA LEU A 249 -5.58 -2.62 -0.50
C LEU A 249 -5.39 -3.50 -1.75
N LYS A 250 -5.02 -2.90 -2.87
CA LYS A 250 -4.92 -3.58 -4.17
C LYS A 250 -3.90 -2.91 -5.06
N VAL A 251 -3.29 -3.69 -5.95
CA VAL A 251 -2.44 -3.19 -7.02
C VAL A 251 -2.82 -3.87 -8.33
N GLU A 252 -3.17 -3.06 -9.32
CA GLU A 252 -3.51 -3.50 -10.67
C GLU A 252 -2.28 -3.46 -11.57
N HIS A 253 -2.12 -4.49 -12.41
CA HIS A 253 -0.99 -4.62 -13.31
C HIS A 253 -1.45 -4.90 -14.74
N GLU A 254 -0.58 -4.63 -15.70
CA GLU A 254 -0.68 -5.10 -17.09
C GLU A 254 0.53 -6.00 -17.41
N PRO A 255 0.33 -7.30 -17.73
CA PRO A 255 -0.93 -8.04 -17.75
C PRO A 255 -1.55 -8.21 -16.36
N ARG A 256 -2.87 -8.41 -16.31
CA ARG A 256 -3.60 -8.62 -15.05
C ARG A 256 -3.27 -9.98 -14.46
N LEU A 257 -2.86 -10.00 -13.19
CA LEU A 257 -2.51 -11.25 -12.50
C LEU A 257 -3.67 -12.26 -12.44
N ALA A 258 -4.92 -11.78 -12.35
CA ALA A 258 -6.10 -12.64 -12.32
C ALA A 258 -6.34 -13.42 -13.62
N GLU A 259 -5.66 -13.08 -14.71
CA GLU A 259 -5.76 -13.73 -16.02
C GLU A 259 -4.59 -14.70 -16.29
N LEU A 260 -3.67 -14.84 -15.31
CA LEU A 260 -2.47 -15.67 -15.42
C LEU A 260 -2.62 -16.97 -14.60
N ASP A 261 -1.76 -17.94 -14.90
CA ASP A 261 -1.68 -19.19 -14.13
C ASP A 261 -1.32 -18.90 -12.66
N SER A 262 -2.14 -19.41 -11.75
CA SER A 262 -2.11 -19.09 -10.31
C SER A 262 -2.12 -20.36 -9.45
N ALA A 263 -1.74 -20.22 -8.17
CA ALA A 263 -1.83 -21.33 -7.22
C ALA A 263 -3.30 -21.69 -6.89
N PHE A 264 -4.16 -20.67 -6.81
CA PHE A 264 -5.58 -20.76 -6.46
C PHE A 264 -6.42 -19.88 -7.37
#